data_AF-A0A6P9AWB9-F1
#
_entry.id   AF-A0A6P9AWB9-F1
#
_cell.length_a   1.000
_cell.length_b   1.000
_cell.length_c   1.000
_cell.angle_alpha   90.00
_cell.angle_beta   90.00
_cell.angle_gamma   90.00
#
_symmetry.space_group_name_H-M   'P 1'
#
loop_
_entity.id
_entity.type
_entity.pdbx_description
1 polymer ?
#
loop_
_entity_poly.entity_id
_entity_poly.type
_entity_poly.pdbx_seq_one_letter_code
_entity_poly.pdbx_strand_id
1 'polypeptide(L)'
;LKGKGTLCRELEDSDCDLKEFCNGTSAECSENHYVEDGHWCEHRTGICMQGRCQSADRWCRKIFGQQSKSGSLQCYEEINSQKDRMGHCGSTARGYQDCQWQDLRCGKLVCDYPNRVPFFLENAAIIYAKVQNRLCVTLDYLKGPGIKDPFLIHDGTVCGENKVCMNQKCVDRAVIRTTCNAETNCHGKGKCNNKGNCHCNAGWAPPDCDVSDEGGLGGSIDSTFRSGVFPHFCIF
;
A
#
# COMPACT_ATOMS: atom_id res chain seq x y z
N LEU A 1 -22.81 -5.09 -22.42
CA LEU A 1 -21.92 -3.92 -22.27
C LEU A 1 -22.44 -3.07 -21.12
N LYS A 2 -21.58 -2.62 -20.21
CA LYS A 2 -22.00 -1.67 -19.15
C LYS A 2 -22.17 -0.28 -19.76
N GLY A 3 -23.07 0.53 -19.19
CA GLY A 3 -23.32 1.90 -19.65
C GLY A 3 -22.10 2.81 -19.44
N LYS A 4 -21.94 3.82 -20.29
CA LYS A 4 -20.92 4.85 -20.13
C LYS A 4 -21.03 5.50 -18.74
N GLY A 5 -19.90 5.67 -18.04
CA GLY A 5 -19.87 6.27 -16.69
C GLY A 5 -20.16 5.28 -15.56
N THR A 6 -20.37 4.00 -15.85
CA THR A 6 -20.47 2.96 -14.81
C THR A 6 -19.09 2.71 -14.22
N LEU A 7 -18.98 2.60 -12.87
CA LEU A 7 -17.73 2.18 -12.23
C LEU A 7 -17.30 0.83 -12.79
N CYS A 8 -16.07 0.81 -13.28
CA CYS A 8 -15.60 -0.28 -14.10
C CYS A 8 -15.18 -1.49 -13.27
N ARG A 9 -14.46 -1.22 -12.18
CA ARG A 9 -14.00 -2.17 -11.16
C ARG A 9 -14.09 -1.56 -9.77
N GLU A 10 -14.14 -2.41 -8.75
CA GLU A 10 -13.99 -1.97 -7.37
C GLU A 10 -12.55 -1.53 -7.10
N LEU A 11 -12.38 -0.60 -6.15
CA LEU A 11 -11.05 -0.19 -5.70
C LEU A 11 -10.48 -1.27 -4.79
N GLU A 12 -9.23 -1.67 -5.06
CA GLU A 12 -8.48 -2.54 -4.15
C GLU A 12 -8.07 -1.80 -2.87
N ASP A 13 -7.81 -0.49 -2.99
CA ASP A 13 -7.37 0.37 -1.90
C ASP A 13 -7.89 1.79 -2.09
N SER A 14 -8.64 2.34 -1.12
CA SER A 14 -9.24 3.67 -1.26
C SER A 14 -8.22 4.81 -1.34
N ASP A 15 -7.03 4.62 -0.77
CA ASP A 15 -6.01 5.67 -0.73
C ASP A 15 -5.10 5.59 -1.95
N CYS A 16 -4.79 4.39 -2.40
CA CYS A 16 -3.76 4.13 -3.42
C CYS A 16 -4.29 3.66 -4.77
N ASP A 17 -5.57 3.33 -4.89
CA ASP A 17 -6.18 2.90 -6.14
C ASP A 17 -7.06 4.02 -6.73
N LEU A 18 -7.21 4.04 -8.06
CA LEU A 18 -7.98 5.09 -8.77
C LEU A 18 -9.25 4.52 -9.40
N LYS A 19 -10.28 5.35 -9.51
CA LYS A 19 -11.56 4.93 -10.09
C LYS A 19 -11.50 5.07 -11.61
N GLU A 20 -11.76 3.99 -12.32
CA GLU A 20 -12.04 4.06 -13.76
C GLU A 20 -13.49 3.75 -14.08
N PHE A 21 -13.95 4.32 -15.20
CA PHE A 21 -15.34 4.23 -15.63
C PHE A 21 -15.42 3.61 -17.02
N CYS A 22 -16.47 2.84 -17.26
CA CYS A 22 -16.72 2.25 -18.58
C CYS A 22 -16.97 3.38 -19.60
N ASN A 23 -16.40 3.24 -20.80
CA ASN A 23 -16.64 4.15 -21.92
C ASN A 23 -17.94 3.85 -22.68
N GLY A 24 -18.55 2.68 -22.45
CA GLY A 24 -19.78 2.22 -23.09
C GLY A 24 -19.58 1.54 -24.46
N THR A 25 -18.35 1.46 -24.98
CA THR A 25 -18.02 0.87 -26.28
C THR A 25 -17.30 -0.46 -26.18
N SER A 26 -16.72 -0.80 -25.02
CA SER A 26 -16.07 -2.09 -24.73
C SER A 26 -16.71 -2.82 -23.55
N ALA A 27 -16.59 -4.15 -23.55
CA ALA A 27 -16.93 -5.00 -22.41
C ALA A 27 -15.80 -5.04 -21.37
N GLU A 28 -14.57 -4.73 -21.79
CA GLU A 28 -13.39 -4.68 -20.94
C GLU A 28 -13.23 -3.33 -20.28
N CYS A 29 -12.59 -3.34 -19.11
CA CYS A 29 -12.22 -2.13 -18.43
C CYS A 29 -11.06 -1.41 -19.12
N SER A 30 -10.93 -0.11 -18.89
CA SER A 30 -9.66 0.57 -19.17
C SER A 30 -8.52 -0.06 -18.38
N GLU A 31 -7.30 0.27 -18.78
CA GLU A 31 -6.10 -0.04 -18.00
C GLU A 31 -6.31 0.39 -16.54
N ASN A 32 -5.86 -0.47 -15.61
CA ASN A 32 -5.92 -0.20 -14.18
C ASN A 32 -4.84 0.83 -13.83
N HIS A 33 -5.28 2.04 -13.49
CA HIS A 33 -4.43 3.10 -12.99
C HIS A 33 -4.53 3.16 -11.48
N TYR A 34 -3.40 3.46 -10.86
CA TYR A 34 -3.29 3.59 -9.41
C TYR A 34 -2.46 4.82 -9.06
N VAL A 35 -2.52 5.25 -7.81
CA VAL A 35 -1.75 6.40 -7.31
C VAL A 35 -0.26 6.09 -7.44
N GLU A 36 0.52 7.05 -7.97
CA GLU A 36 1.95 6.91 -8.17
C GLU A 36 2.65 6.41 -6.88
N ASP A 37 3.62 5.49 -7.07
CA ASP A 37 4.37 4.93 -5.96
C ASP A 37 5.11 6.05 -5.19
N GLY A 38 5.10 5.97 -3.86
CA GLY A 38 5.76 6.95 -3.01
C GLY A 38 4.84 8.02 -2.41
N HIS A 39 3.59 8.11 -2.85
CA HIS A 39 2.58 8.96 -2.20
C HIS A 39 2.18 8.43 -0.82
N TRP A 40 1.84 9.34 0.09
CA TRP A 40 1.41 8.99 1.45
C TRP A 40 -0.03 8.48 1.46
N CYS A 41 -0.29 7.47 2.30
CA CYS A 41 -1.61 6.91 2.59
C CYS A 41 -1.75 6.63 4.10
N GLU A 42 -2.94 6.20 4.54
CA GLU A 42 -3.23 5.86 5.94
C GLU A 42 -2.82 7.00 6.91
N HIS A 43 -3.30 8.21 6.65
CA HIS A 43 -2.94 9.42 7.43
C HIS A 43 -1.43 9.65 7.58
N ARG A 44 -0.65 9.42 6.51
CA ARG A 44 0.83 9.54 6.47
C ARG A 44 1.57 8.51 7.32
N THR A 45 0.97 7.35 7.57
CA THR A 45 1.65 6.22 8.22
C THR A 45 2.02 5.10 7.25
N GLY A 46 1.58 5.20 6.00
CA GLY A 46 1.94 4.28 4.93
C GLY A 46 2.31 5.00 3.64
N ILE A 47 2.85 4.22 2.70
CA ILE A 47 3.21 4.67 1.35
C ILE A 47 2.48 3.80 0.33
N CYS A 48 1.90 4.44 -0.69
CA CYS A 48 1.34 3.74 -1.84
C CYS A 48 2.45 3.06 -2.63
N MET A 49 2.27 1.76 -2.88
CA MET A 49 3.10 0.96 -3.77
C MET A 49 2.19 0.03 -4.57
N GLN A 50 2.26 0.11 -5.90
CA GLN A 50 1.52 -0.75 -6.82
C GLN A 50 0.02 -0.77 -6.50
N GLY A 51 -0.55 0.40 -6.22
CA GLY A 51 -1.96 0.60 -5.92
C GLY A 51 -2.42 0.13 -4.54
N ARG A 52 -1.51 -0.22 -3.63
CA ARG A 52 -1.85 -0.61 -2.25
C ARG A 52 -1.07 0.19 -1.23
N CYS A 53 -1.71 0.52 -0.11
CA CYS A 53 -1.03 1.23 0.96
C CYS A 53 -0.18 0.27 1.80
N GLN A 54 1.14 0.49 1.81
CA GLN A 54 2.09 -0.28 2.59
C GLN A 54 2.28 0.36 3.96
N SER A 55 1.68 -0.26 4.98
CA SER A 55 1.74 0.18 6.38
C SER A 55 1.83 -1.03 7.31
N ALA A 56 2.90 -1.12 8.10
CA ALA A 56 3.08 -2.21 9.07
C ALA A 56 1.92 -2.27 10.08
N ASP A 57 1.41 -1.11 10.49
CA ASP A 57 0.24 -0.98 11.36
C ASP A 57 -1.01 -1.59 10.73
N ARG A 58 -1.27 -1.27 9.46
CA ARG A 58 -2.42 -1.84 8.72
C ARG A 58 -2.28 -3.35 8.54
N TRP A 59 -1.08 -3.83 8.24
CA TRP A 59 -0.80 -5.28 8.13
C TRP A 59 -0.99 -6.00 9.47
N CYS A 60 -0.54 -5.42 10.58
CA CYS A 60 -0.78 -5.95 11.92
C CYS A 60 -2.28 -6.02 12.25
N ARG A 61 -3.05 -4.98 11.93
CA ARG A 61 -4.51 -4.98 12.11
C ARG A 61 -5.20 -6.06 11.28
N LYS A 62 -4.78 -6.20 10.03
CA LYS A 62 -5.36 -7.17 9.09
C LYS A 62 -5.13 -8.62 9.54
N ILE A 63 -3.95 -8.93 10.08
CA ILE A 63 -3.59 -10.30 10.45
C ILE A 63 -3.98 -10.62 11.89
N PHE A 64 -3.59 -9.78 12.85
CA PHE A 64 -3.75 -10.05 14.28
C PHE A 64 -4.94 -9.32 14.91
N GLY A 65 -5.77 -8.64 14.11
CA GLY A 65 -6.99 -7.95 14.54
C GLY A 65 -6.80 -6.47 14.84
N GLN A 66 -7.92 -5.74 14.88
CA GLN A 66 -7.97 -4.27 14.83
C GLN A 66 -7.19 -3.52 15.91
N GLN A 67 -6.93 -4.15 17.06
CA GLN A 67 -6.18 -3.54 18.16
C GLN A 67 -4.65 -3.70 18.01
N SER A 68 -4.20 -4.57 17.12
CA SER A 68 -2.79 -4.83 16.87
C SER A 68 -2.17 -3.70 16.03
N LYS A 69 -0.90 -3.42 16.28
CA LYS A 69 -0.12 -2.39 15.58
C LYS A 69 1.31 -2.87 15.38
N SER A 70 2.09 -2.17 14.57
CA SER A 70 3.51 -2.46 14.39
C SER A 70 4.23 -2.44 15.73
N GLY A 71 5.11 -3.41 15.92
CA GLY A 71 5.89 -3.56 17.14
C GLY A 71 6.83 -2.37 17.37
N SER A 72 7.19 -2.19 18.63
CA SER A 72 8.30 -1.32 19.02
C SER A 72 9.62 -1.80 18.40
N LEU A 73 10.65 -0.95 18.36
CA LEU A 73 11.96 -1.36 17.83
C LEU A 73 12.51 -2.55 18.62
N GLN A 74 12.26 -2.59 19.93
CA GLN A 74 12.65 -3.66 20.82
C GLN A 74 11.94 -4.99 20.47
N CYS A 75 10.68 -4.95 20.02
CA CYS A 75 10.00 -6.15 19.51
C CYS A 75 10.68 -6.68 18.24
N TYR A 76 11.01 -5.77 17.30
CA TYR A 76 11.71 -6.15 16.08
C TYR A 76 13.12 -6.66 16.38
N GLU A 77 13.84 -6.04 17.31
CA GLU A 77 15.17 -6.45 17.76
C GLU A 77 15.16 -7.85 18.38
N GLU A 78 14.24 -8.13 19.31
CA GLU A 78 14.11 -9.42 19.98
C GLU A 78 13.85 -10.58 19.00
N ILE A 79 13.06 -10.32 17.95
CA ILE A 79 12.64 -11.36 17.00
C ILE A 79 13.58 -11.41 15.81
N ASN A 80 13.75 -10.31 15.06
CA ASN A 80 14.50 -10.30 13.80
C ASN A 80 16.02 -10.43 13.95
N SER A 81 16.56 -10.41 15.18
CA SER A 81 17.97 -10.73 15.45
C SER A 81 18.24 -12.23 15.58
N GLN A 82 17.21 -13.10 15.60
CA GLN A 82 17.38 -14.54 15.84
C GLN A 82 17.96 -15.31 14.65
N LYS A 83 17.83 -14.77 13.42
CA LYS A 83 18.29 -15.40 12.17
C LYS A 83 17.75 -16.82 12.01
N ASP A 84 16.46 -16.97 12.23
CA ASP A 84 15.76 -18.23 12.13
C ASP A 84 14.47 -18.07 11.32
N ARG A 85 13.61 -19.09 11.37
CA ARG A 85 12.31 -19.08 10.68
C ARG A 85 11.33 -18.04 11.24
N MET A 86 11.51 -17.55 12.46
CA MET A 86 10.63 -16.57 13.09
C MET A 86 11.12 -15.14 12.90
N GLY A 87 12.43 -14.93 12.79
CA GLY A 87 13.00 -13.59 12.62
C GLY A 87 14.22 -13.57 11.72
N HIS A 88 14.09 -12.88 10.58
CA HIS A 88 15.14 -12.76 9.57
C HIS A 88 14.87 -11.59 8.60
N CYS A 89 15.91 -11.16 7.87
CA CYS A 89 15.81 -10.16 6.79
C CYS A 89 15.81 -10.78 5.39
N GLY A 90 15.56 -12.08 5.32
CA GLY A 90 15.39 -12.82 4.07
C GLY A 90 15.79 -14.27 4.24
N SER A 91 15.54 -15.08 3.22
CA SER A 91 16.00 -16.46 3.18
C SER A 91 16.57 -16.76 1.80
N THR A 92 17.62 -17.57 1.76
CA THR A 92 18.18 -18.13 0.53
C THR A 92 18.26 -19.65 0.69
N ALA A 93 18.64 -20.37 -0.36
CA ALA A 93 18.90 -21.81 -0.26
C ALA A 93 20.01 -22.14 0.77
N ARG A 94 20.84 -21.16 1.16
CA ARG A 94 21.87 -21.30 2.20
C ARG A 94 21.36 -21.05 3.62
N GLY A 95 20.10 -20.62 3.78
CA GLY A 95 19.47 -20.33 5.07
C GLY A 95 19.00 -18.89 5.24
N TYR A 96 18.58 -18.58 6.47
CA TYR A 96 18.08 -17.27 6.89
C TYR A 96 19.19 -16.22 6.95
N GLN A 97 18.83 -14.98 6.59
CA GLN A 97 19.75 -13.85 6.55
C GLN A 97 19.60 -12.98 7.80
N ASP A 98 20.74 -12.55 8.36
CA ASP A 98 20.77 -11.65 9.51
C ASP A 98 20.21 -10.27 9.13
N CYS A 99 19.47 -9.68 10.04
CA CYS A 99 19.11 -8.26 9.95
C CYS A 99 20.24 -7.40 10.50
N GLN A 100 20.63 -6.36 9.77
CA GLN A 100 21.40 -5.28 10.38
C GLN A 100 20.49 -4.49 11.32
N TRP A 101 21.07 -3.84 12.33
CA TRP A 101 20.29 -3.08 13.33
C TRP A 101 19.35 -2.06 12.70
N GLN A 102 19.80 -1.34 11.67
CA GLN A 102 18.99 -0.37 10.93
C GLN A 102 17.87 -1.01 10.08
N ASP A 103 18.00 -2.29 9.74
CA ASP A 103 17.11 -3.04 8.85
C ASP A 103 16.10 -3.91 9.62
N LEU A 104 16.16 -3.93 10.96
CA LEU A 104 15.29 -4.76 11.82
C LEU A 104 13.80 -4.58 11.50
N ARG A 105 13.36 -3.34 11.20
CA ARG A 105 11.97 -3.02 10.84
C ARG A 105 11.58 -3.40 9.41
N CYS A 106 12.53 -3.88 8.60
CA CYS A 106 12.34 -4.33 7.23
C CYS A 106 12.50 -5.84 7.05
N GLY A 107 12.76 -6.59 8.13
CA GLY A 107 12.75 -8.04 8.13
C GLY A 107 11.34 -8.61 8.17
N LYS A 108 11.09 -9.57 9.08
CA LYS A 108 9.74 -10.10 9.32
C LYS A 108 8.85 -9.08 10.03
N LEU A 109 7.56 -9.06 9.71
CA LEU A 109 6.58 -8.24 10.41
C LEU A 109 6.48 -8.70 11.86
N VAL A 110 6.57 -7.75 12.79
CA VAL A 110 6.38 -7.98 14.22
C VAL A 110 5.35 -6.99 14.72
N CYS A 111 4.36 -7.48 15.45
CA CYS A 111 3.24 -6.68 15.91
C CYS A 111 3.16 -6.65 17.43
N ASP A 112 2.70 -5.55 18.00
CA ASP A 112 2.17 -5.54 19.35
C ASP A 112 0.83 -6.30 19.38
N TYR A 113 0.68 -7.24 20.30
CA TYR A 113 -0.51 -8.06 20.49
C TYR A 113 -1.16 -7.77 21.84
N PRO A 114 -2.11 -6.82 21.91
CA PRO A 114 -2.76 -6.46 23.18
C PRO A 114 -3.85 -7.46 23.60
N ASN A 115 -4.26 -8.37 22.71
CA ASN A 115 -5.32 -9.32 23.00
C ASN A 115 -4.83 -10.41 23.98
N ARG A 116 -5.73 -10.86 24.85
CA ARG A 116 -5.46 -11.89 25.86
C ARG A 116 -5.75 -13.30 25.36
N VAL A 117 -6.47 -13.43 24.25
CA VAL A 117 -6.76 -14.71 23.61
C VAL A 117 -5.61 -15.05 22.66
N PRO A 118 -5.00 -16.25 22.74
CA PRO A 118 -3.98 -16.65 21.78
C PRO A 118 -4.52 -16.61 20.34
N PHE A 119 -3.77 -15.97 19.45
CA PHE A 119 -4.01 -16.00 18.01
C PHE A 119 -3.74 -17.41 17.46
N PHE A 120 -4.64 -17.88 16.60
CA PHE A 120 -4.53 -19.16 15.90
C PHE A 120 -4.70 -18.94 14.41
N LEU A 121 -3.83 -19.57 13.62
CA LEU A 121 -3.91 -19.61 12.17
C LEU A 121 -3.46 -21.00 11.71
N GLU A 122 -4.28 -21.65 10.88
CA GLU A 122 -3.98 -22.97 10.36
C GLU A 122 -2.73 -22.94 9.47
N ASN A 123 -1.90 -23.99 9.55
CA ASN A 123 -0.65 -24.12 8.79
C ASN A 123 0.37 -22.98 9.04
N ALA A 124 0.33 -22.35 10.22
CA ALA A 124 1.30 -21.38 10.66
C ALA A 124 1.80 -21.67 12.08
N ALA A 125 3.05 -21.36 12.36
CA ALA A 125 3.61 -21.27 13.71
C ALA A 125 3.53 -19.81 14.16
N ILE A 126 3.14 -19.60 15.42
CA ILE A 126 3.00 -18.28 16.03
C ILE A 126 3.90 -18.26 17.24
N ILE A 127 4.72 -17.22 17.36
CA ILE A 127 5.52 -16.99 18.57
C ILE A 127 5.12 -15.69 19.23
N TYR A 128 5.28 -15.67 20.55
CA TYR A 128 5.07 -14.49 21.37
C TYR A 128 6.35 -14.21 22.15
N ALA A 129 6.78 -12.95 22.16
CA ALA A 129 7.90 -12.49 22.98
C ALA A 129 7.41 -11.36 23.90
N LYS A 130 7.73 -11.43 25.19
CA LYS A 130 7.36 -10.38 26.14
C LYS A 130 8.53 -9.40 26.31
N VAL A 131 8.40 -8.20 25.77
CA VAL A 131 9.45 -7.16 25.75
C VAL A 131 8.93 -5.90 26.43
N GLN A 132 9.59 -5.46 27.51
CA GLN A 132 9.21 -4.24 28.26
C GLN A 132 7.71 -4.11 28.57
N ASN A 133 7.11 -5.23 29.02
CA ASN A 133 5.67 -5.35 29.33
C ASN A 133 4.71 -5.25 28.13
N ARG A 134 5.23 -5.32 26.89
CA ARG A 134 4.46 -5.53 25.66
C ARG A 134 4.57 -6.97 25.23
N LEU A 135 3.51 -7.50 24.64
CA LEU A 135 3.53 -8.81 24.01
C LEU A 135 3.73 -8.59 22.50
N CYS A 136 4.87 -9.00 21.99
CA CYS A 136 5.19 -8.97 20.56
C CYS A 136 4.77 -10.30 19.94
N VAL A 137 4.20 -10.27 18.74
CA VAL A 137 3.78 -11.47 18.00
C VAL A 137 4.34 -11.42 16.57
N THR A 138 4.74 -12.58 16.07
CA THR A 138 5.00 -12.81 14.65
C THR A 138 4.51 -14.21 14.27
N LEU A 139 4.51 -14.51 12.97
CA LEU A 139 4.11 -15.81 12.46
C LEU A 139 5.05 -16.33 11.38
N ASP A 140 5.00 -17.62 11.14
CA ASP A 140 5.68 -18.31 10.05
C ASP A 140 4.74 -19.31 9.38
N TYR A 141 4.59 -19.21 8.06
CA TYR A 141 3.79 -20.12 7.24
C TYR A 141 4.48 -21.47 6.95
N LEU A 142 5.45 -21.85 7.78
CA LEU A 142 6.20 -23.10 7.72
C LEU A 142 6.85 -23.33 6.36
N LYS A 143 7.28 -22.25 5.69
CA LYS A 143 7.98 -22.33 4.41
C LYS A 143 9.44 -22.72 4.65
N GLY A 144 9.98 -23.57 3.78
CA GLY A 144 11.38 -23.95 3.83
C GLY A 144 12.31 -22.78 3.46
N PRO A 145 13.61 -22.86 3.83
CA PRO A 145 14.60 -21.86 3.45
C PRO A 145 14.70 -21.74 1.92
N GLY A 146 14.91 -20.51 1.42
CA GLY A 146 14.98 -20.21 -0.01
C GLY A 146 13.64 -19.90 -0.67
N ILE A 147 12.53 -20.10 0.04
CA ILE A 147 11.22 -19.57 -0.34
C ILE A 147 11.04 -18.21 0.32
N LYS A 148 10.63 -17.20 -0.47
CA LYS A 148 10.33 -15.86 0.06
C LYS A 148 9.24 -15.97 1.12
N ASP A 149 9.56 -15.55 2.34
CA ASP A 149 8.60 -15.59 3.44
C ASP A 149 7.51 -14.53 3.20
N PRO A 150 6.22 -14.92 3.14
CA PRO A 150 5.11 -13.99 2.91
C PRO A 150 4.91 -12.96 4.03
N PHE A 151 5.52 -13.17 5.20
CA PHE A 151 5.42 -12.30 6.36
C PHE A 151 6.58 -11.30 6.46
N LEU A 152 7.48 -11.26 5.48
CA LEU A 152 8.44 -10.17 5.33
C LEU A 152 7.70 -8.85 5.08
N ILE A 153 8.24 -7.77 5.64
CA ILE A 153 7.77 -6.43 5.39
C ILE A 153 7.86 -6.12 3.90
N HIS A 154 6.76 -5.60 3.35
CA HIS A 154 6.66 -5.20 1.96
C HIS A 154 7.46 -3.93 1.68
N ASP A 155 8.00 -3.84 0.47
CA ASP A 155 8.69 -2.64 -0.01
C ASP A 155 7.77 -1.42 0.07
N GLY A 156 8.34 -0.25 0.34
CA GLY A 156 7.64 1.01 0.59
C GLY A 156 7.13 1.19 2.03
N THR A 157 7.10 0.15 2.86
CA THR A 157 6.71 0.29 4.28
C THR A 157 7.67 1.23 5.01
N VAL A 158 7.14 2.19 5.76
CA VAL A 158 7.94 3.17 6.52
C VAL A 158 8.71 2.46 7.64
N CYS A 159 10.03 2.65 7.68
CA CYS A 159 10.92 2.07 8.70
C CYS A 159 11.60 3.11 9.59
N GLY A 160 11.48 4.39 9.25
CA GLY A 160 12.04 5.50 10.01
C GLY A 160 11.66 6.83 9.40
N GLU A 161 12.14 7.93 10.00
CA GLU A 161 11.92 9.27 9.48
C GLU A 161 12.54 9.40 8.09
N ASN A 162 11.71 9.76 7.09
CA ASN A 162 12.09 9.81 5.68
C ASN A 162 12.72 8.52 5.12
N LYS A 163 12.42 7.36 5.72
CA LYS A 163 12.96 6.06 5.30
C LYS A 163 11.87 5.02 5.07
N VAL A 164 12.12 4.15 4.10
CA VAL A 164 11.23 3.05 3.70
C VAL A 164 12.03 1.76 3.52
N CYS A 165 11.34 0.63 3.66
CA CYS A 165 11.88 -0.67 3.34
C CYS A 165 11.97 -0.85 1.83
N MET A 166 13.13 -1.25 1.32
CA MET A 166 13.31 -1.71 -0.06
C MET A 166 14.26 -2.90 -0.06
N ASN A 167 13.83 -4.04 -0.61
CA ASN A 167 14.59 -5.29 -0.60
C ASN A 167 15.09 -5.66 0.81
N GLN A 168 14.19 -5.57 1.79
CA GLN A 168 14.45 -5.88 3.21
C GLN A 168 15.54 -4.99 3.86
N LYS A 169 15.84 -3.82 3.28
CA LYS A 169 16.72 -2.81 3.88
C LYS A 169 15.97 -1.50 4.13
N CYS A 170 16.31 -0.82 5.22
CA CYS A 170 15.76 0.49 5.55
C CYS A 170 16.62 1.59 4.90
N VAL A 171 16.08 2.16 3.82
CA VAL A 171 16.79 3.12 2.97
C VAL A 171 16.04 4.44 2.90
N ASP A 172 16.70 5.50 2.42
CA ASP A 172 16.04 6.79 2.23
C ASP A 172 14.87 6.69 1.25
N ARG A 173 13.74 7.30 1.60
CA ARG A 173 12.52 7.32 0.80
C ARG A 173 12.73 7.85 -0.61
N ALA A 174 13.73 8.71 -0.80
CA ALA A 174 14.11 9.28 -2.10
C ALA A 174 14.48 8.22 -3.17
N VAL A 175 14.72 6.97 -2.79
CA VAL A 175 14.85 5.85 -3.73
C VAL A 175 13.58 5.64 -4.57
N ILE A 176 12.41 5.97 -4.04
CA ILE A 176 11.13 5.98 -4.76
C ILE A 176 11.01 7.34 -5.45
N ARG A 177 11.23 7.35 -6.76
CA ARG A 177 11.13 8.56 -7.57
C ARG A 177 9.68 8.85 -7.89
N THR A 178 9.21 10.04 -7.51
CA THR A 178 7.91 10.57 -7.91
C THR A 178 8.13 11.62 -9.00
N THR A 179 7.24 11.63 -9.98
CA THR A 179 7.31 12.56 -11.13
C THR A 179 6.24 13.65 -11.05
N CYS A 180 5.23 13.46 -10.21
CA CYS A 180 4.11 14.37 -10.05
C CYS A 180 3.86 14.71 -8.58
N ASN A 181 3.41 15.94 -8.32
CA ASN A 181 2.98 16.41 -7.01
C ASN A 181 1.51 16.86 -7.09
N ALA A 182 0.64 16.19 -6.35
CA ALA A 182 -0.81 16.42 -6.40
C ALA A 182 -1.22 17.85 -6.02
N GLU A 183 -0.49 18.51 -5.12
CA GLU A 183 -0.81 19.89 -4.71
C GLU A 183 -0.48 20.90 -5.81
N THR A 184 0.67 20.72 -6.47
CA THR A 184 1.17 21.70 -7.45
C THR A 184 0.80 21.38 -8.89
N ASN A 185 0.91 20.11 -9.30
CA ASN A 185 0.59 19.67 -10.66
C ASN A 185 -0.91 19.47 -10.85
N CYS A 186 -1.61 18.94 -9.83
CA CYS A 186 -3.04 18.62 -9.91
C CYS A 186 -3.92 19.63 -9.14
N HIS A 187 -3.36 20.78 -8.78
CA HIS A 187 -4.05 21.87 -8.06
C HIS A 187 -4.79 21.45 -6.79
N GLY A 188 -4.32 20.39 -6.11
CA GLY A 188 -4.98 19.81 -4.92
C GLY A 188 -6.34 19.18 -5.21
N LYS A 189 -6.70 19.01 -6.49
CA LYS A 189 -8.02 18.55 -6.97
C LYS A 189 -7.95 17.18 -7.66
N GLY A 190 -6.86 16.46 -7.46
CA GLY A 190 -6.66 15.12 -7.98
C GLY A 190 -5.50 14.41 -7.30
N LYS A 191 -5.19 13.21 -7.79
CA LYS A 191 -4.01 12.43 -7.39
C LYS A 191 -3.12 12.19 -8.61
N CYS A 192 -1.83 12.05 -8.40
CA CYS A 192 -0.91 11.62 -9.45
C CYS A 192 -1.07 10.12 -9.70
N ASN A 193 -1.27 9.71 -10.94
CA ASN A 193 -1.37 8.30 -11.32
C ASN A 193 0.01 7.69 -11.58
N ASN A 194 0.06 6.37 -11.75
CA ASN A 194 1.27 5.59 -12.02
C ASN A 194 1.96 5.90 -13.37
N LYS A 195 1.41 6.81 -14.19
CA LYS A 195 2.02 7.34 -15.41
C LYS A 195 2.55 8.77 -15.24
N GLY A 196 2.47 9.34 -14.04
CA GLY A 196 2.93 10.70 -13.73
C GLY A 196 1.95 11.81 -14.12
N ASN A 197 0.70 11.46 -14.47
CA ASN A 197 -0.35 12.41 -14.86
C ASN A 197 -1.37 12.58 -13.74
N CYS A 198 -2.09 13.71 -13.74
CA CYS A 198 -3.17 13.88 -12.77
C CYS A 198 -4.38 13.03 -13.12
N HIS A 199 -4.96 12.46 -12.07
CA HIS A 199 -6.26 11.82 -12.05
C HIS A 199 -7.17 12.68 -11.17
N CYS A 200 -8.01 13.47 -11.82
CA CYS A 200 -8.85 14.48 -11.20
C CYS A 200 -10.02 13.87 -10.44
N ASN A 201 -10.36 14.50 -9.33
CA ASN A 201 -11.57 14.19 -8.58
C ASN A 201 -12.82 14.55 -9.40
N ALA A 202 -13.96 13.97 -9.04
CA ALA A 202 -15.24 14.36 -9.62
C ALA A 202 -15.46 15.89 -9.50
N GLY A 203 -15.99 16.50 -10.56
CA GLY A 203 -16.12 17.95 -10.67
C GLY A 203 -14.92 18.67 -11.32
N TRP A 204 -13.85 17.96 -11.68
CA TRP A 204 -12.64 18.55 -12.28
C TRP A 204 -12.19 17.78 -13.51
N ALA A 205 -11.72 18.50 -14.54
CA ALA A 205 -11.26 17.90 -15.79
C ALA A 205 -9.73 17.79 -15.85
N PRO A 206 -9.17 16.70 -16.42
CA PRO A 206 -7.76 16.62 -16.78
C PRO A 206 -7.42 17.64 -17.90
N PRO A 207 -6.13 18.02 -18.09
CA PRO A 207 -4.93 17.36 -17.58
C PRO A 207 -4.47 17.74 -16.18
N ASP A 208 -4.71 18.98 -15.73
CA ASP A 208 -4.10 19.52 -14.50
C ASP A 208 -5.10 19.73 -13.35
N CYS A 209 -6.37 19.34 -13.55
CA CYS A 209 -7.47 19.50 -12.59
C CYS A 209 -7.73 20.96 -12.17
N ASP A 210 -7.43 21.92 -13.03
CA ASP A 210 -7.65 23.35 -12.83
C ASP A 210 -9.01 23.82 -13.36
N VAL A 211 -9.56 23.12 -14.35
CA VAL A 211 -10.87 23.39 -14.96
C VAL A 211 -11.99 22.63 -14.26
N SER A 212 -13.03 23.35 -13.83
CA SER A 212 -14.25 22.76 -13.27
C SER A 212 -15.10 22.08 -14.35
N ASP A 213 -15.59 20.88 -14.06
CA ASP A 213 -16.49 20.09 -14.91
C ASP A 213 -17.69 19.63 -14.07
N GLU A 214 -18.68 20.51 -13.93
CA GLU A 214 -19.86 20.23 -13.10
C GLU A 214 -20.61 18.97 -13.57
N GLY A 215 -20.79 18.01 -12.64
CA GLY A 215 -21.37 16.71 -12.97
C GLY A 215 -20.40 15.72 -13.63
N GLY A 216 -19.15 16.13 -13.90
CA GLY A 216 -18.08 15.27 -14.39
C GLY A 216 -17.61 14.27 -13.34
N LEU A 217 -17.34 13.04 -13.78
CA LEU A 217 -16.84 11.96 -12.92
C LEU A 217 -15.33 12.08 -12.63
N GLY A 218 -14.64 13.04 -13.25
CA GLY A 218 -13.18 13.20 -13.17
C GLY A 218 -12.44 12.24 -14.10
N GLY A 219 -11.26 11.80 -13.66
CA GLY A 219 -10.39 10.90 -14.41
C GLY A 219 -9.08 11.56 -14.85
N SER A 220 -8.37 10.91 -15.77
CA SER A 220 -7.06 11.34 -16.25
C SER A 220 -7.04 11.43 -17.78
N ILE A 221 -6.00 12.07 -18.34
CA ILE A 221 -5.72 11.96 -19.78
C ILE A 221 -5.46 10.52 -20.24
N ASP A 222 -5.04 9.65 -19.31
CA ASP A 222 -4.85 8.22 -19.54
C ASP A 222 -6.16 7.41 -19.50
N SER A 223 -7.25 8.01 -19.02
CA SER A 223 -8.55 7.34 -18.95
C SER A 223 -9.22 7.25 -20.32
N THR A 224 -9.76 6.07 -20.65
CA THR A 224 -10.54 5.88 -21.90
C THR A 224 -11.93 6.53 -21.82
N PHE A 225 -12.41 6.79 -20.61
CA PHE A 225 -13.62 7.56 -20.35
C PHE A 225 -13.31 9.05 -20.33
N ARG A 226 -14.13 9.84 -21.03
CA ARG A 226 -14.18 11.30 -20.91
C ARG A 226 -15.58 11.70 -20.48
N SER A 227 -15.69 12.41 -19.36
CA SER A 227 -16.91 13.16 -19.04
C SER A 227 -17.16 14.15 -20.17
N GLY A 228 -18.39 14.18 -20.68
CA GLY A 228 -18.74 15.09 -21.77
C GLY A 228 -18.94 16.49 -21.19
N VAL A 229 -18.09 17.45 -21.57
CA VAL A 229 -18.13 18.86 -21.11
C VAL A 229 -19.20 19.69 -21.85
N PHE A 230 -20.28 19.08 -22.34
CA PHE A 230 -21.36 19.85 -22.96
C PHE A 230 -22.71 19.40 -22.43
N PRO A 231 -23.61 20.34 -22.08
CA PRO A 231 -24.99 20.02 -21.83
C PRO A 231 -25.54 19.55 -23.18
N HIS A 232 -25.50 18.25 -23.43
CA HIS A 232 -26.52 17.66 -24.27
C HIS A 232 -27.81 17.85 -23.49
N PHE A 233 -28.47 18.99 -23.75
CA PHE A 233 -29.91 19.05 -23.66
C PHE A 233 -30.41 17.79 -24.35
N CYS A 234 -30.91 16.84 -23.56
CA CYS A 234 -31.87 15.89 -24.07
C CYS A 234 -33.11 16.71 -24.40
N ILE A 235 -33.15 17.29 -25.60
CA ILE A 235 -34.42 17.68 -26.21
C ILE A 235 -35.06 16.35 -26.61
N PHE A 236 -36.23 16.12 -26.02
CA PHE A 236 -37.21 15.05 -26.21
C PHE A 236 -37.01 14.08 -27.38
#